data_AF-A0A0R3E278-F1
#
_entry.id   AF-A0A0R3E278-F1
#
_cell.length_a   1.000
_cell.length_b   1.000
_cell.length_c   1.000
_cell.angle_alpha   90.00
_cell.angle_beta   90.00
_cell.angle_gamma   90.00
#
_symmetry.space_group_name_H-M   'P 1'
#
loop_
_entity.id
_entity.type
_entity.pdbx_description
1 polymer ?
#
loop_
_entity_poly.entity_id
_entity_poly.type
_entity_poly.pdbx_seq_one_letter_code
_entity_poly.pdbx_strand_id
1 'polypeptide(L)'
;MKAARMIRPPSKMEWDTSRLWATGRAYLDNDHLSFEEIASRFIESATVISNRIRRYDDAPPGEEDGRQIIFIVRVELETCDLLYNAPDGMRGRYWQSPDYGFAATKFLISGLLRTLMSFSERHPPMLPERCAPMAAEDIKISLESISAKVWPREHDDTGNWLFKVDQLKVLRWEQNEGHGEKGPMWRQSPTTGDIEIKGALIRPVDQIECMPEGKRDRSCQLHRFGYT
;
A
#
# COMPACT_ATOMS: atom_id res chain seq x y z
N MET A 1 -17.07 -6.09 -27.70
CA MET A 1 -16.64 -5.79 -26.32
C MET A 1 -17.31 -6.78 -25.38
N LYS A 2 -16.56 -7.74 -24.82
CA LYS A 2 -17.08 -8.56 -23.71
C LYS A 2 -17.11 -7.66 -22.48
N ALA A 3 -18.26 -7.53 -21.83
CA ALA A 3 -18.36 -6.88 -20.53
C ALA A 3 -17.27 -7.49 -19.62
N ALA A 4 -16.38 -6.65 -19.09
CA ALA A 4 -15.46 -7.07 -18.07
C ALA A 4 -16.32 -7.65 -16.94
N ARG A 5 -16.23 -8.96 -16.73
CA ARG A 5 -16.97 -9.65 -15.68
C ARG A 5 -16.53 -8.98 -14.37
N MET A 6 -17.40 -8.17 -13.76
CA MET A 6 -17.11 -7.59 -12.44
C MET A 6 -16.72 -8.75 -11.53
N ILE A 7 -15.45 -8.78 -11.12
CA ILE A 7 -14.96 -9.84 -10.26
C ILE A 7 -15.52 -9.51 -8.88
N ARG A 8 -16.45 -10.37 -8.43
CA ARG A 8 -17.05 -10.31 -7.09
C ARG A 8 -15.96 -10.31 -6.01
N PRO A 9 -16.26 -9.81 -4.80
CA PRO A 9 -15.41 -10.07 -3.65
C PRO A 9 -15.13 -11.57 -3.45
N PRO A 10 -13.96 -11.93 -2.89
CA PRO A 10 -13.64 -13.32 -2.65
C PRO A 10 -14.66 -13.94 -1.69
N SER A 11 -15.04 -15.19 -1.95
CA SER A 11 -15.89 -15.96 -1.03
C SER A 11 -15.10 -16.40 0.20
N LYS A 12 -15.78 -16.87 1.25
CA LYS A 12 -15.12 -17.47 2.43
C LYS A 12 -14.24 -18.69 2.09
N MET A 13 -14.50 -19.36 0.97
CA MET A 13 -13.65 -20.46 0.48
C MET A 13 -12.39 -19.97 -0.22
N GLU A 14 -12.43 -18.77 -0.80
CA GLU A 14 -11.29 -18.15 -1.49
C GLU A 14 -10.44 -17.31 -0.54
N TRP A 15 -11.02 -16.84 0.57
CA TRP A 15 -10.41 -16.02 1.60
C TRP A 15 -10.74 -16.58 2.99
N ASP A 16 -9.87 -17.46 3.47
CA ASP A 16 -10.04 -18.19 4.72
C ASP A 16 -9.20 -17.58 5.85
N THR A 17 -9.94 -17.02 6.81
CA THR A 17 -9.47 -16.39 8.05
C THR A 17 -9.45 -17.34 9.24
N SER A 18 -9.91 -18.60 9.09
CA SER A 18 -10.14 -19.53 10.21
C SER A 18 -8.88 -19.86 11.01
N ARG A 19 -7.69 -19.73 10.39
CA ARG A 19 -6.40 -19.98 11.04
C ARG A 19 -5.75 -18.73 11.61
N LEU A 20 -6.35 -17.55 11.44
CA LEU A 20 -5.90 -16.33 12.10
C LEU A 20 -6.06 -16.44 13.62
N TRP A 21 -5.30 -15.62 14.33
CA TRP A 21 -5.47 -15.40 15.77
C TRP A 21 -6.92 -15.00 16.13
N ALA A 22 -7.35 -15.37 17.35
CA ALA A 22 -8.74 -15.18 17.77
C ALA A 22 -9.20 -13.72 17.72
N THR A 23 -8.32 -12.77 18.06
CA THR A 23 -8.59 -11.33 17.98
C THR A 23 -8.80 -10.85 16.55
N GLY A 24 -7.96 -11.27 15.60
CA GLY A 24 -8.14 -10.92 14.18
C GLY A 24 -9.41 -11.48 13.57
N ARG A 25 -9.74 -12.74 13.89
CA ARG A 25 -11.01 -13.34 13.44
C ARG A 25 -12.22 -12.58 13.96
N ALA A 26 -12.17 -12.05 15.18
CA ALA A 26 -13.31 -11.39 15.80
C ALA A 26 -13.84 -10.21 14.98
N TYR A 27 -12.97 -9.44 14.31
CA TYR A 27 -13.41 -8.38 13.40
C TYR A 27 -13.39 -8.83 11.93
N LEU A 28 -12.44 -9.65 11.47
CA LEU A 28 -12.40 -10.06 10.05
C LEU A 28 -13.55 -10.99 9.63
N ASP A 29 -14.12 -11.77 10.57
CA ASP A 29 -15.20 -12.73 10.27
C ASP A 29 -16.61 -12.13 10.44
N ASN A 30 -16.73 -11.10 11.28
CA ASN A 30 -18.02 -10.55 11.72
C ASN A 30 -18.40 -9.25 11.01
N ASP A 31 -17.42 -8.47 10.57
CA ASP A 31 -17.65 -7.18 9.94
C ASP A 31 -17.73 -7.37 8.42
N HIS A 32 -18.96 -7.45 7.88
CA HIS A 32 -19.24 -7.33 6.45
C HIS A 32 -19.06 -5.90 5.94
N LEU A 33 -17.96 -5.25 6.35
CA LEU A 33 -17.67 -3.88 5.96
C LEU A 33 -17.29 -3.83 4.48
N SER A 34 -17.88 -2.86 3.81
CA SER A 34 -17.41 -2.42 2.50
C SER A 34 -16.02 -1.77 2.61
N PHE A 35 -15.27 -1.79 1.52
CA PHE A 35 -14.03 -1.03 1.41
C PHE A 35 -14.21 0.44 1.80
N GLU A 36 -15.31 1.08 1.40
CA GLU A 36 -15.59 2.48 1.67
C GLU A 36 -15.71 2.75 3.18
N GLU A 37 -16.33 1.86 3.93
CA GLU A 37 -16.39 1.95 5.40
C GLU A 37 -15.02 1.75 6.04
N ILE A 38 -14.26 0.74 5.59
CA ILE A 38 -12.89 0.49 6.08
C ILE A 38 -11.98 1.68 5.78
N ALA A 39 -12.04 2.19 4.56
CA ALA A 39 -11.27 3.34 4.10
C ALA A 39 -11.64 4.61 4.86
N SER A 40 -12.93 4.84 5.14
CA SER A 40 -13.38 5.99 5.94
C SER A 40 -12.82 5.91 7.35
N ARG A 41 -12.94 4.75 8.03
CA ARG A 41 -12.33 4.53 9.36
C ARG A 41 -10.82 4.80 9.34
N PHE A 42 -10.12 4.34 8.30
CA PHE A 42 -8.69 4.58 8.14
C PHE A 42 -8.37 6.07 7.96
N ILE A 43 -9.05 6.76 7.04
CA ILE A 43 -8.81 8.18 6.74
C ILE A 43 -9.10 9.05 7.97
N GLU A 44 -10.17 8.77 8.71
CA GLU A 44 -10.58 9.56 9.88
C GLU A 44 -9.67 9.35 11.09
N SER A 45 -9.13 8.14 11.28
CA SER A 45 -8.24 7.82 12.41
C SER A 45 -6.75 8.02 12.12
N ALA A 46 -6.38 8.25 10.87
CA ALA A 46 -5.00 8.39 10.42
C ALA A 46 -4.30 9.60 11.05
N THR A 47 -3.22 9.33 11.78
CA THR A 47 -2.28 10.35 12.27
C THR A 47 -0.97 10.26 11.50
N VAL A 48 -0.56 11.34 10.84
CA VAL A 48 0.75 11.40 10.17
C VAL A 48 1.84 11.56 11.26
N ILE A 49 2.78 10.63 11.29
CA ILE A 49 3.85 10.61 12.31
C ILE A 49 5.22 11.02 11.75
N SER A 50 5.43 10.86 10.44
CA SER A 50 6.65 11.34 9.80
C SER A 50 6.48 11.50 8.29
N ASN A 51 7.38 12.28 7.69
CA ASN A 51 7.56 12.39 6.25
C ASN A 51 9.07 12.47 5.91
N ARG A 52 9.44 11.95 4.75
CA ARG A 52 10.81 12.03 4.23
C ARG A 52 10.82 11.98 2.72
N ILE A 53 11.80 12.64 2.12
CA ILE A 53 12.10 12.45 0.70
C ILE A 53 13.10 11.30 0.60
N ARG A 54 12.88 10.42 -0.36
CA ARG A 54 13.81 9.35 -0.72
C ARG A 54 14.24 9.53 -2.16
N ARG A 55 15.54 9.46 -2.39
CA ARG A 55 16.13 9.38 -3.73
C ARG A 55 16.03 7.95 -4.27
N TYR A 56 15.97 7.80 -5.58
CA TYR A 56 16.00 6.50 -6.21
C TYR A 56 17.44 6.01 -6.39
N ASP A 57 18.12 5.76 -5.27
CA ASP A 57 19.55 5.44 -5.25
C ASP A 57 19.88 4.06 -5.87
N ASP A 58 18.90 3.17 -6.00
CA ASP A 58 19.04 1.84 -6.60
C ASP A 58 18.58 1.79 -8.08
N ALA A 59 18.50 2.94 -8.75
CA ALA A 59 18.14 3.01 -10.16
C ALA A 59 19.13 2.17 -11.00
N PRO A 60 18.67 1.18 -11.80
CA PRO A 60 19.51 0.51 -12.77
C PRO A 60 20.24 1.51 -13.67
N PRO A 61 21.46 1.21 -14.17
CA PRO A 61 22.16 2.09 -15.11
C PRO A 61 21.25 2.47 -16.30
N GLY A 62 21.00 3.77 -16.46
CA GLY A 62 20.12 4.31 -17.50
C GLY A 62 18.72 4.72 -17.04
N GLU A 63 18.32 4.44 -15.80
CA GLU A 63 17.12 5.02 -15.20
C GLU A 63 17.42 6.40 -14.58
N GLU A 64 16.48 7.33 -14.69
CA GLU A 64 16.67 8.73 -14.32
C GLU A 64 16.61 8.95 -12.79
N ASP A 65 17.33 9.96 -12.31
CA ASP A 65 17.39 10.33 -10.89
C ASP A 65 16.03 10.87 -10.42
N GLY A 66 15.19 9.97 -9.92
CA GLY A 66 13.87 10.28 -9.37
C GLY A 66 13.88 10.47 -7.86
N ARG A 67 12.91 11.24 -7.37
CA ARG A 67 12.66 11.42 -5.94
C ARG A 67 11.21 11.09 -5.59
N GLN A 68 10.98 10.59 -4.39
CA GLN A 68 9.67 10.17 -3.92
C GLN A 68 9.46 10.68 -2.49
N ILE A 69 8.29 11.24 -2.23
CA ILE A 69 7.84 11.53 -0.87
C ILE A 69 7.32 10.24 -0.23
N ILE A 70 7.69 9.99 1.02
CA ILE A 70 7.17 8.90 1.84
C ILE A 70 6.65 9.49 3.14
N PHE A 71 5.39 9.19 3.45
CA PHE A 71 4.78 9.47 4.74
C PHE A 71 4.63 8.18 5.52
N ILE A 72 4.74 8.28 6.84
CA ILE A 72 4.29 7.23 7.75
C ILE A 72 3.05 7.74 8.46
N VAL A 73 1.98 6.98 8.35
CA VAL A 73 0.69 7.21 9.00
C VAL A 73 0.47 6.12 10.02
N ARG A 74 -0.04 6.48 11.19
CA ARG A 74 -0.43 5.55 12.25
C ARG A 74 -1.95 5.54 12.41
N VAL A 75 -2.50 4.33 12.50
CA VAL A 75 -3.88 4.05 12.90
C VAL A 75 -3.89 2.99 13.99
N GLU A 76 -5.07 2.67 14.53
CA GLU A 76 -5.23 1.49 15.37
C GLU A 76 -4.92 0.20 14.59
N LEU A 77 -4.35 -0.79 15.28
CA LEU A 77 -3.94 -2.04 14.66
C LEU A 77 -5.12 -2.77 13.98
N GLU A 78 -6.30 -2.74 14.59
CA GLU A 78 -7.51 -3.31 14.01
C GLU A 78 -7.89 -2.65 12.68
N THR A 79 -7.84 -1.32 12.60
CA THR A 79 -8.11 -0.59 11.36
C THR A 79 -7.07 -0.92 10.28
N CYS A 80 -5.80 -1.03 10.66
CA CYS A 80 -4.73 -1.46 9.75
C CYS A 80 -4.98 -2.87 9.21
N ASP A 81 -5.35 -3.81 10.09
CA ASP A 81 -5.61 -5.21 9.74
C ASP A 81 -6.87 -5.33 8.87
N LEU A 82 -7.95 -4.62 9.19
CA LEU A 82 -9.14 -4.52 8.33
C LEU A 82 -8.76 -3.97 6.94
N LEU A 83 -8.02 -2.86 6.89
CA LEU A 83 -7.60 -2.26 5.63
C LEU A 83 -6.77 -3.21 4.78
N TYR A 84 -5.87 -3.98 5.38
CA TYR A 84 -4.94 -4.82 4.62
C TYR A 84 -5.49 -6.24 4.37
N ASN A 85 -6.24 -6.82 5.31
CA ASN A 85 -6.54 -8.26 5.37
C ASN A 85 -8.02 -8.62 5.25
N ALA A 86 -8.94 -7.65 5.34
CA ALA A 86 -10.34 -7.94 5.09
C ALA A 86 -10.55 -8.38 3.63
N PRO A 87 -11.54 -9.26 3.36
CA PRO A 87 -11.93 -9.65 2.00
C PRO A 87 -12.22 -8.48 1.05
N ASP A 88 -12.72 -7.36 1.58
CA ASP A 88 -12.96 -6.12 0.81
C ASP A 88 -11.94 -5.02 1.15
N GLY A 89 -10.87 -5.34 1.89
CA GLY A 89 -9.72 -4.47 2.11
C GLY A 89 -8.81 -4.37 0.88
N MET A 90 -7.69 -3.66 1.01
CA MET A 90 -6.71 -3.39 -0.05
C MET A 90 -6.27 -4.65 -0.80
N ARG A 91 -5.84 -5.69 -0.07
CA ARG A 91 -5.42 -6.94 -0.69
C ARG A 91 -6.59 -7.67 -1.37
N GLY A 92 -7.79 -7.58 -0.81
CA GLY A 92 -9.03 -8.05 -1.43
C GLY A 92 -9.38 -7.32 -2.73
N ARG A 93 -9.16 -6.00 -2.78
CA ARG A 93 -9.33 -5.19 -3.99
C ARG A 93 -8.33 -5.57 -5.09
N TYR A 94 -7.05 -5.76 -4.77
CA TYR A 94 -6.10 -6.33 -5.73
C TYR A 94 -6.46 -7.77 -6.10
N TRP A 95 -7.03 -8.53 -5.16
CA TRP A 95 -7.49 -9.87 -5.47
C TRP A 95 -8.60 -9.86 -6.53
N GLN A 96 -9.54 -8.91 -6.45
CA GLN A 96 -10.59 -8.72 -7.45
C GLN A 96 -9.98 -8.40 -8.82
N SER A 97 -9.14 -7.36 -8.93
CA SER A 97 -8.38 -7.07 -10.16
C SER A 97 -7.27 -6.03 -9.90
N PRO A 98 -6.27 -5.91 -10.79
CA PRO A 98 -5.30 -4.82 -10.73
C PRO A 98 -5.94 -3.43 -10.67
N ASP A 99 -6.99 -3.19 -11.47
CA ASP A 99 -7.68 -1.89 -11.56
C ASP A 99 -8.43 -1.54 -10.27
N TYR A 100 -9.05 -2.53 -9.61
CA TYR A 100 -9.72 -2.32 -8.33
C TYR A 100 -8.73 -1.98 -7.22
N GLY A 101 -7.58 -2.66 -7.16
CA GLY A 101 -6.53 -2.32 -6.20
C GLY A 101 -5.91 -0.94 -6.45
N PHE A 102 -5.74 -0.57 -7.73
CA PHE A 102 -5.31 0.77 -8.11
C PHE A 102 -6.33 1.85 -7.69
N ALA A 103 -7.62 1.64 -7.98
CA ALA A 103 -8.68 2.56 -7.58
C ALA A 103 -8.76 2.71 -6.05
N ALA A 104 -8.64 1.61 -5.30
CA ALA A 104 -8.60 1.60 -3.84
C ALA A 104 -7.43 2.42 -3.28
N THR A 105 -6.23 2.24 -3.85
CA THR A 105 -5.05 3.04 -3.50
C THR A 105 -5.29 4.53 -3.74
N LYS A 106 -5.79 4.89 -4.93
CA LYS A 106 -6.08 6.28 -5.28
C LYS A 106 -7.12 6.90 -4.35
N PHE A 107 -8.16 6.15 -3.98
CA PHE A 107 -9.19 6.60 -3.06
C PHE A 107 -8.61 6.98 -1.69
N LEU A 108 -7.78 6.10 -1.10
CA LEU A 108 -7.15 6.36 0.20
C LEU A 108 -6.21 7.56 0.16
N ILE A 109 -5.35 7.66 -0.86
CA ILE A 109 -4.40 8.78 -0.98
C ILE A 109 -5.17 10.09 -1.17
N SER A 110 -6.22 10.11 -1.99
CA SER A 110 -7.07 11.29 -2.19
C SER A 110 -7.73 11.72 -0.88
N GLY A 111 -8.26 10.78 -0.10
CA GLY A 111 -8.86 11.06 1.21
C GLY A 111 -7.87 11.60 2.24
N LEU A 112 -6.61 11.16 2.20
CA LEU A 112 -5.55 11.62 3.09
C LEU A 112 -4.83 12.89 2.61
N LEU A 113 -5.00 13.29 1.34
CA LEU A 113 -4.15 14.29 0.68
C LEU A 113 -4.03 15.58 1.49
N ARG A 114 -5.15 16.13 1.96
CA ARG A 114 -5.16 17.34 2.80
C ARG A 114 -4.33 17.17 4.07
N THR A 115 -4.52 16.05 4.78
CA THR A 115 -3.81 15.75 6.03
C THR A 115 -2.30 15.62 5.78
N LEU A 116 -1.90 14.93 4.71
CA LEU A 116 -0.49 14.73 4.33
C LEU A 116 0.19 16.06 3.97
N MET A 117 -0.49 16.89 3.18
CA MET A 117 0.02 18.20 2.77
C MET A 117 0.14 19.16 3.97
N SER A 118 -0.91 19.28 4.79
CA SER A 118 -0.87 20.12 5.99
C SER A 118 0.13 19.63 7.04
N PHE A 119 0.48 18.35 7.06
CA PHE A 119 1.60 17.86 7.87
C PHE A 119 2.94 18.36 7.31
N SER A 120 3.15 18.25 6.00
CA SER A 120 4.41 18.65 5.34
C SER A 120 4.69 20.14 5.38
N GLU A 121 3.65 20.96 5.37
CA GLU A 121 3.77 22.41 5.55
C GLU A 121 4.31 22.78 6.95
N ARG A 122 3.88 22.05 7.98
CA ARG A 122 4.29 22.28 9.38
C ARG A 122 5.60 21.58 9.73
N HIS A 123 5.88 20.47 9.06
CA HIS A 123 7.06 19.63 9.25
C HIS A 123 7.66 19.33 7.87
N PRO A 124 8.51 20.22 7.35
CA PRO A 124 9.17 20.01 6.07
C PRO A 124 9.84 18.64 6.02
N PRO A 125 9.68 17.87 4.92
CA PRO A 125 10.22 16.52 4.82
C PRO A 125 11.71 16.46 5.08
N MET A 126 12.14 15.44 5.83
CA MET A 126 13.57 15.17 6.02
C MET A 126 14.24 14.92 4.66
N LEU A 127 15.37 15.59 4.44
CA LEU A 127 16.18 15.54 3.24
C LEU A 127 17.45 14.72 3.48
N PRO A 128 17.61 13.54 2.85
CA PRO A 128 18.87 12.83 2.81
C PRO A 128 19.97 13.69 2.17
N GLU A 129 21.22 13.43 2.54
CA GLU A 129 22.37 14.05 1.87
C GLU A 129 22.29 13.83 0.34
N ARG A 130 22.55 14.89 -0.43
CA ARG A 130 22.55 14.87 -1.91
C ARG A 130 21.18 14.59 -2.57
N CYS A 131 20.08 14.71 -1.83
CA CYS A 131 18.73 14.69 -2.42
C CYS A 131 18.20 16.12 -2.61
N ALA A 132 17.59 16.41 -3.76
CA ALA A 132 16.99 17.71 -4.02
C ALA A 132 15.61 17.84 -3.32
N PRO A 133 15.28 18.99 -2.70
CA PRO A 133 14.00 19.22 -2.01
C PRO A 133 12.83 19.11 -2.97
N MET A 134 11.72 18.53 -2.50
CA MET A 134 10.44 18.54 -3.20
C MET A 134 9.62 19.73 -2.73
N ALA A 135 9.18 20.59 -3.66
CA ALA A 135 8.23 21.64 -3.34
C ALA A 135 6.85 21.03 -3.03
N ALA A 136 5.95 21.80 -2.41
CA ALA A 136 4.59 21.34 -2.10
C ALA A 136 3.86 20.82 -3.36
N GLU A 137 4.03 21.49 -4.50
CA GLU A 137 3.44 21.04 -5.76
C GLU A 137 4.02 19.69 -6.22
N ASP A 138 5.33 19.49 -6.12
CA ASP A 138 5.97 18.21 -6.48
C ASP A 138 5.48 17.07 -5.57
N ILE A 139 5.31 17.35 -4.27
CA ILE A 139 4.78 16.38 -3.30
C ILE A 139 3.36 15.97 -3.71
N LYS A 140 2.52 16.95 -4.06
CA LYS A 140 1.15 16.70 -4.51
C LYS A 140 1.13 15.88 -5.80
N ILE A 141 1.90 16.27 -6.82
CA ILE A 141 2.03 15.53 -8.09
C ILE A 141 2.48 14.10 -7.82
N SER A 142 3.48 13.92 -6.95
CA SER A 142 3.95 12.59 -6.54
C SER A 142 2.82 11.76 -5.91
N LEU A 143 2.03 12.31 -5.00
CA LEU A 143 0.93 11.59 -4.36
C LEU A 143 -0.23 11.26 -5.34
N GLU A 144 -0.50 12.11 -6.31
CA GLU A 144 -1.61 11.94 -7.27
C GLU A 144 -1.26 11.04 -8.48
N SER A 145 0.03 10.71 -8.65
CA SER A 145 0.56 9.92 -9.76
C SER A 145 0.27 8.41 -9.64
N ILE A 146 0.44 7.68 -10.74
CA ILE A 146 -0.09 6.31 -10.90
C ILE A 146 0.64 5.29 -10.03
N SER A 147 1.97 5.41 -9.86
CA SER A 147 2.75 4.48 -9.03
C SER A 147 2.73 4.79 -7.54
N ALA A 148 1.97 5.80 -7.10
CA ALA A 148 1.77 6.06 -5.69
C ALA A 148 1.10 4.84 -5.02
N LYS A 149 1.44 4.58 -3.75
CA LYS A 149 1.03 3.37 -3.05
C LYS A 149 0.77 3.59 -1.57
N VAL A 150 -0.13 2.76 -1.06
CA VAL A 150 -0.43 2.58 0.37
C VAL A 150 -0.01 1.16 0.74
N TRP A 151 0.89 1.03 1.70
CA TRP A 151 1.42 -0.29 2.09
C TRP A 151 1.75 -0.32 3.58
N PRO A 152 1.48 -1.43 4.31
CA PRO A 152 1.92 -1.51 5.70
C PRO A 152 3.44 -1.36 5.79
N ARG A 153 3.90 -0.70 6.86
CA ARG A 153 5.32 -0.48 7.07
C ARG A 153 6.03 -1.82 7.31
N GLU A 154 7.00 -2.15 6.47
CA GLU A 154 7.71 -3.44 6.51
C GLU A 154 8.78 -3.53 7.61
N HIS A 155 9.45 -2.41 7.89
CA HIS A 155 10.53 -2.35 8.88
C HIS A 155 10.40 -1.14 9.79
N ASP A 156 10.78 -1.28 11.05
CA ASP A 156 10.94 -0.15 11.97
C ASP A 156 12.18 0.70 11.64
N ASP A 157 12.43 1.74 12.42
CA ASP A 157 13.59 2.64 12.20
C ASP A 157 14.94 1.98 12.49
N THR A 158 14.94 0.83 13.16
CA THR A 158 16.15 0.02 13.44
C THR A 158 16.34 -1.12 12.43
N GLY A 159 15.41 -1.28 11.49
CA GLY A 159 15.45 -2.32 10.47
C GLY A 159 14.85 -3.66 10.92
N ASN A 160 14.13 -3.72 12.05
CA ASN A 160 13.43 -4.95 12.43
C ASN A 160 12.17 -5.13 11.60
N TRP A 161 11.87 -6.37 11.26
CA TRP A 161 10.68 -6.76 10.49
C TRP A 161 9.40 -6.51 11.31
N LEU A 162 8.43 -5.80 10.72
CA LEU A 162 7.14 -5.41 11.34
C LEU A 162 5.97 -6.28 10.86
N PHE A 163 6.27 -7.47 10.37
CA PHE A 163 5.29 -8.45 9.96
C PHE A 163 5.50 -9.74 10.75
N LYS A 164 4.38 -10.39 11.05
CA LYS A 164 4.36 -11.74 11.59
C LYS A 164 3.90 -12.69 10.49
N VAL A 165 4.38 -13.92 10.55
CA VAL A 165 3.78 -15.01 9.77
C VAL A 165 2.36 -15.19 10.31
N ASP A 166 1.40 -14.76 9.51
CA ASP A 166 0.01 -15.03 9.76
C ASP A 166 -0.43 -16.27 8.97
N GLN A 167 -1.64 -16.74 9.23
CA GLN A 167 -2.18 -17.93 8.59
C GLN A 167 -3.41 -17.63 7.73
N LEU A 168 -3.53 -16.38 7.24
CA LEU A 168 -4.52 -16.05 6.21
C LEU A 168 -4.28 -16.98 5.03
N LYS A 169 -5.35 -17.62 4.54
CA LYS A 169 -5.29 -18.52 3.39
C LYS A 169 -6.11 -17.92 2.25
N VAL A 170 -5.42 -17.58 1.16
CA VAL A 170 -6.05 -17.08 -0.06
C VAL A 170 -5.78 -18.08 -1.17
N LEU A 171 -6.83 -18.81 -1.58
CA LEU A 171 -6.70 -20.02 -2.42
C LEU A 171 -5.88 -19.77 -3.69
N ARG A 172 -6.16 -18.66 -4.38
CA ARG A 172 -5.44 -18.31 -5.62
C ARG A 172 -3.95 -18.06 -5.35
N TRP A 173 -3.60 -17.37 -4.27
CA TRP A 173 -2.19 -17.07 -3.97
C TRP A 173 -1.44 -18.31 -3.50
N GLU A 174 -2.11 -19.20 -2.75
CA GLU A 174 -1.56 -20.51 -2.40
C GLU A 174 -1.26 -21.36 -3.66
N GLN A 175 -2.17 -21.35 -4.64
CA GLN A 175 -1.96 -22.03 -5.93
C GLN A 175 -0.81 -21.42 -6.77
N ASN A 176 -0.46 -20.15 -6.53
CA ASN A 176 0.59 -19.45 -7.27
C ASN A 176 1.88 -19.23 -6.46
N GLU A 177 2.00 -19.81 -5.26
CA GLU A 177 3.09 -19.53 -4.32
C GLU A 177 4.48 -19.84 -4.90
N GLY A 178 4.60 -20.86 -5.75
CA GLY A 178 5.84 -21.24 -6.43
C GLY A 178 6.17 -20.44 -7.69
N HIS A 179 5.34 -19.47 -8.08
CA HIS A 179 5.50 -18.68 -9.31
C HIS A 179 5.88 -17.21 -9.06
N GLY A 180 5.85 -16.75 -7.80
CA GLY A 180 6.23 -15.38 -7.43
C GLY A 180 7.65 -15.30 -6.85
N GLU A 181 8.33 -14.18 -7.06
CA GLU A 181 9.71 -13.96 -6.57
C GLU A 181 9.80 -13.90 -5.03
N LYS A 182 8.71 -13.52 -4.36
CA LYS A 182 8.65 -13.28 -2.92
C LYS A 182 8.09 -14.44 -2.10
N GLY A 183 7.74 -15.57 -2.73
CA GLY A 183 7.22 -16.75 -2.00
C GLY A 183 5.99 -16.45 -1.13
N PRO A 184 5.85 -17.06 0.07
CA PRO A 184 4.64 -16.98 0.90
C PRO A 184 4.43 -15.66 1.65
N MET A 185 5.03 -14.55 1.22
CA MET A 185 4.92 -13.24 1.88
C MET A 185 3.48 -12.73 1.97
N TRP A 186 2.60 -13.16 1.07
CA TRP A 186 1.16 -12.90 1.14
C TRP A 186 0.49 -13.49 2.39
N ARG A 187 1.12 -14.44 3.10
CA ARG A 187 0.60 -14.99 4.36
C ARG A 187 0.87 -14.06 5.55
N GLN A 188 1.64 -12.99 5.37
CA GLN A 188 2.05 -12.14 6.48
C GLN A 188 1.03 -11.04 6.77
N SER A 189 0.98 -10.64 8.04
CA SER A 189 0.15 -9.54 8.54
C SER A 189 0.99 -8.55 9.33
N PRO A 190 0.63 -7.25 9.32
CA PRO A 190 1.35 -6.24 10.07
C PRO A 190 1.23 -6.49 11.58
N THR A 191 2.29 -6.19 12.32
CA THR A 191 2.30 -6.22 13.80
C THR A 191 2.01 -4.86 14.42
N THR A 192 1.93 -3.80 13.60
CA THR A 192 1.69 -2.42 14.01
C THR A 192 0.63 -1.76 13.12
N GLY A 193 0.11 -0.63 13.57
CA GLY A 193 -0.79 0.22 12.77
C GLY A 193 -0.06 1.22 11.86
N ASP A 194 1.24 1.03 11.62
CA ASP A 194 2.04 1.93 10.80
C ASP A 194 1.92 1.57 9.31
N ILE A 195 1.54 2.55 8.51
CA ILE A 195 1.36 2.43 7.05
C ILE A 195 2.23 3.47 6.35
N GLU A 196 2.94 3.04 5.31
CA GLU A 196 3.66 3.93 4.42
C GLU A 196 2.76 4.38 3.26
N ILE A 197 2.59 5.70 3.12
CA ILE A 197 2.04 6.33 1.93
C ILE A 197 3.22 6.83 1.10
N LYS A 198 3.50 6.17 -0.03
CA LYS A 198 4.61 6.56 -0.91
C LYS A 198 4.02 7.17 -2.17
N GLY A 199 4.40 8.40 -2.51
CA GLY A 199 4.04 8.99 -3.80
C GLY A 199 4.74 8.28 -4.96
N ALA A 200 4.55 8.69 -6.21
CA ALA A 200 5.34 8.23 -7.34
C ALA A 200 6.76 8.81 -7.31
N LEU A 201 7.67 8.18 -8.06
CA LEU A 201 8.97 8.76 -8.35
C LEU A 201 8.79 9.90 -9.36
N ILE A 202 9.16 11.11 -8.98
CA ILE A 202 9.07 12.30 -9.81
C ILE A 202 10.47 12.74 -10.20
N ARG A 203 10.64 13.04 -11.49
CA ARG A 203 11.88 13.62 -12.01
C ARG A 203 11.99 15.09 -11.60
N PRO A 204 13.13 15.54 -11.03
CA PRO A 204 13.30 16.92 -10.63
C PRO A 204 13.24 17.94 -11.76
N VAL A 205 13.62 17.54 -12.99
CA VAL A 205 13.78 18.47 -14.13
C VAL A 205 12.46 18.90 -14.75
N ASP A 206 11.51 17.97 -14.89
CA ASP A 206 10.26 18.18 -15.65
C ASP A 206 9.01 17.72 -14.90
N GLN A 207 9.17 17.29 -13.65
CA GLN A 207 8.09 16.82 -12.77
C GLN A 207 7.28 15.65 -13.33
N ILE A 208 7.84 14.91 -14.30
CA ILE A 208 7.18 13.74 -14.87
C ILE A 208 7.42 12.53 -13.97
N GLU A 209 6.39 11.70 -13.84
CA GLU A 209 6.49 10.40 -13.18
C GLU A 209 7.47 9.49 -13.94
N CYS A 210 8.47 8.99 -13.22
CA CYS A 210 9.35 7.92 -13.70
C CYS A 210 8.90 6.60 -13.08
N MET A 211 8.41 5.67 -13.91
CA MET A 211 8.04 4.33 -13.47
C MET A 211 9.07 3.29 -13.96
N PRO A 212 9.94 2.80 -13.05
CA PRO A 212 10.92 1.75 -13.34
C PRO A 212 10.27 0.53 -13.99
N GLU A 213 10.96 -0.11 -14.93
CA GLU A 213 10.37 -1.18 -15.75
C GLU A 213 9.83 -2.33 -14.88
N GLY A 214 10.62 -2.79 -13.91
CA GLY A 214 10.24 -3.85 -12.96
C GLY A 214 9.14 -3.45 -11.96
N LYS A 215 8.58 -2.24 -12.04
CA LYS A 215 7.44 -1.80 -11.21
C LYS A 215 6.15 -1.65 -12.02
N ARG A 216 6.20 -1.75 -13.35
CA ARG A 216 5.05 -1.50 -14.23
C ARG A 216 3.95 -2.56 -14.10
N ASP A 217 4.32 -3.78 -13.75
CA ASP A 217 3.40 -4.91 -13.57
C ASP A 217 3.02 -5.16 -12.10
N ARG A 218 3.39 -4.27 -11.19
CA ARG A 218 3.25 -4.48 -9.73
C ARG A 218 1.80 -4.77 -9.31
N SER A 219 0.82 -4.08 -9.88
CA SER A 219 -0.60 -4.36 -9.63
C SER A 219 -1.02 -5.75 -10.13
N CYS A 220 -0.45 -6.21 -11.23
CA CYS A 220 -0.66 -7.58 -11.75
C CYS A 220 0.01 -8.62 -10.84
N GLN A 221 1.19 -8.33 -10.29
CA GLN A 221 1.86 -9.19 -9.32
C GLN A 221 1.06 -9.29 -8.01
N LEU A 222 0.59 -8.17 -7.45
CA LEU A 222 -0.29 -8.17 -6.27
C LEU A 222 -1.57 -8.96 -6.53
N HIS A 223 -2.17 -8.81 -7.71
CA HIS A 223 -3.32 -9.61 -8.09
C HIS A 223 -3.00 -11.11 -8.10
N ARG A 224 -1.94 -11.53 -8.79
CA ARG A 224 -1.60 -12.95 -8.98
C ARG A 224 -1.04 -13.62 -7.73
N PHE A 225 -0.26 -12.90 -6.93
CA PHE A 225 0.59 -13.46 -5.88
C PHE A 225 0.32 -12.88 -4.48
N GLY A 226 -0.44 -11.78 -4.38
CA GLY A 226 -0.76 -11.12 -3.09
C GLY A 226 0.39 -10.30 -2.51
N TYR A 227 1.55 -10.31 -3.16
CA TYR A 227 2.77 -9.61 -2.76
C TYR A 227 3.64 -9.28 -3.99
N THR A 228 4.60 -8.37 -3.83
CA THR A 228 5.55 -7.90 -4.87
C THR A 228 6.97 -7.85 -4.36
#